data_AF-A0A151Y651-F1
#
_entry.id   AF-A0A151Y651-F1
#
_cell.length_a   1.000
_cell.length_b   1.000
_cell.length_c   1.000
_cell.angle_alpha   90.00
_cell.angle_beta   90.00
_cell.angle_gamma   90.00
#
_symmetry.space_group_name_H-M   'P 1'
#
loop_
_entity.id
_entity.type
_entity.pdbx_description
1 polymer ?
#
loop_
_entity_poly.entity_id
_entity_poly.type
_entity_poly.pdbx_seq_one_letter_code
_entity_poly.pdbx_strand_id
1 'polypeptide(L)'
;MINKFLPTLEKFQPAEQQYIEYFTTKGEKDVLAKVISNMKGTAEIQASQGVDSWLSYGVYLPAVERIFALHQGESEEAFYARTQYPKDIVDAYTIPDHDIATLIAADKYSRIHQQQMPVNTSLWSLNDEDLKIDLQDFPHRIKAKI
;
A
#
# COMPACT_ATOMS: atom_id res chain seq x y z
N MET A 1 13.48 -13.99 8.14
CA MET A 1 12.07 -13.78 8.55
C MET A 1 11.74 -12.31 8.37
N ILE A 2 10.57 -11.95 7.81
CA ILE A 2 10.12 -10.55 7.70
C ILE A 2 9.77 -10.05 9.11
N ASN A 3 10.33 -8.91 9.51
CA ASN A 3 10.09 -8.36 10.85
C ASN A 3 10.06 -6.83 10.89
N LYS A 4 10.35 -6.15 9.79
CA LYS A 4 10.30 -4.69 9.73
C LYS A 4 8.89 -4.21 9.45
N PHE A 5 8.42 -3.31 10.32
CA PHE A 5 7.26 -2.47 10.04
C PHE A 5 5.96 -3.23 9.81
N LEU A 6 5.85 -4.41 10.41
CA LEU A 6 4.65 -5.24 10.32
C LEU A 6 3.44 -4.51 10.89
N PRO A 7 2.28 -4.55 10.20
CA PRO A 7 1.06 -3.99 10.71
C PRO A 7 0.47 -4.90 11.78
N THR A 8 -0.22 -4.31 12.76
CA THR A 8 -1.02 -5.07 13.74
C THR A 8 -2.41 -4.45 13.81
N LEU A 9 -3.43 -5.29 13.96
CA LEU A 9 -4.81 -4.82 14.05
C LEU A 9 -4.98 -3.87 15.25
N GLU A 10 -4.46 -4.22 16.42
CA GLU A 10 -4.52 -3.40 17.64
C GLU A 10 -4.07 -1.95 17.40
N LYS A 11 -3.04 -1.76 16.58
CA LYS A 11 -2.46 -0.44 16.28
C LYS A 11 -3.31 0.38 15.32
N PHE A 12 -4.02 -0.26 14.39
CA PHE A 12 -4.68 0.42 13.26
C PHE A 12 -6.21 0.35 13.28
N GLN A 13 -6.81 -0.56 14.04
CA GLN A 13 -8.26 -0.68 14.18
C GLN A 13 -8.93 0.61 14.68
N PRO A 14 -8.39 1.34 15.67
CA PRO A 14 -9.01 2.59 16.10
C PRO A 14 -9.05 3.63 14.97
N ALA A 15 -7.99 3.71 14.15
CA ALA A 15 -7.91 4.63 13.02
C ALA A 15 -8.85 4.21 11.88
N GLU A 16 -8.96 2.92 11.61
CA GLU A 16 -9.92 2.37 10.64
C GLU A 16 -11.36 2.73 11.03
N GLN A 17 -11.74 2.52 12.30
CA GLN A 17 -13.08 2.88 12.80
C GLN A 17 -13.37 4.37 12.64
N GLN A 18 -12.40 5.23 12.97
CA GLN A 18 -12.52 6.68 12.78
C GLN A 18 -12.70 7.06 11.30
N TYR A 19 -11.99 6.39 10.38
CA TYR A 19 -12.14 6.63 8.94
C TYR A 19 -13.53 6.21 8.45
N ILE A 20 -13.99 5.03 8.85
CA ILE A 20 -15.32 4.52 8.52
C ILE A 20 -16.40 5.47 9.03
N GLU A 21 -16.34 5.87 10.29
CA GLU A 21 -17.29 6.81 10.89
C GLU A 21 -17.27 8.17 10.17
N TYR A 22 -16.08 8.72 9.93
CA TYR A 22 -15.93 10.00 9.25
C TYR A 22 -16.54 9.99 7.85
N PHE A 23 -16.23 8.99 7.02
CA PHE A 23 -16.75 8.96 5.65
C PHE A 23 -18.24 8.60 5.62
N THR A 24 -18.70 7.70 6.50
CA THR A 24 -20.13 7.35 6.60
C THR A 24 -20.97 8.56 7.01
N THR A 25 -20.52 9.37 7.98
CA THR A 25 -21.22 10.60 8.39
C THR A 25 -21.24 11.68 7.30
N LYS A 26 -20.32 11.60 6.33
CA LYS A 26 -20.32 12.43 5.11
C LYS A 26 -21.20 11.87 3.98
N GLY A 27 -21.85 10.73 4.19
CA GLY A 27 -22.74 10.09 3.22
C GLY A 27 -22.04 9.17 2.22
N GLU A 28 -20.77 8.84 2.45
CA GLU A 28 -20.04 7.87 1.63
C GLU A 28 -20.59 6.46 1.86
N LYS A 29 -20.82 5.72 0.78
CA LYS A 29 -21.38 4.35 0.82
C LYS A 29 -20.31 3.29 0.68
N ASP A 30 -19.23 3.60 -0.02
CA ASP A 30 -18.07 2.73 -0.16
C ASP A 30 -16.83 3.47 0.37
N VAL A 31 -16.60 3.31 1.68
CA VAL A 31 -15.48 3.95 2.38
C VAL A 31 -14.15 3.46 1.80
N LEU A 32 -14.04 2.18 1.45
CA LEU A 32 -12.80 1.62 0.88
C LEU A 32 -12.50 2.27 -0.47
N ALA A 33 -13.49 2.35 -1.38
CA ALA A 33 -13.33 3.05 -2.65
C ALA A 33 -12.88 4.50 -2.45
N LYS A 34 -13.44 5.18 -1.43
CA LYS A 34 -13.06 6.56 -1.11
C LYS A 34 -11.61 6.68 -0.65
N VAL A 35 -11.13 5.77 0.20
CA VAL A 35 -9.72 5.71 0.63
C VAL A 35 -8.80 5.45 -0.56
N ILE A 36 -9.13 4.45 -1.40
CA ILE A 36 -8.37 4.13 -2.62
C ILE A 36 -8.30 5.35 -3.56
N SER A 37 -9.43 6.04 -3.77
CA SER A 37 -9.51 7.24 -4.60
C SER A 37 -8.60 8.36 -4.08
N ASN A 38 -8.59 8.61 -2.77
CA ASN A 38 -7.74 9.64 -2.17
C ASN A 38 -6.23 9.31 -2.33
N MET A 39 -5.85 8.04 -2.19
CA MET A 39 -4.47 7.59 -2.41
C MET A 39 -4.05 7.76 -3.88
N LYS A 40 -4.90 7.33 -4.83
CA LYS A 40 -4.67 7.52 -6.27
C LYS A 40 -4.55 8.99 -6.65
N GLY A 41 -5.41 9.87 -6.12
CA GLY A 41 -5.34 11.31 -6.36
C GLY A 41 -4.04 11.93 -5.86
N THR A 42 -3.55 11.50 -4.69
CA THR A 42 -2.25 11.94 -4.16
C THR A 42 -1.10 11.51 -5.08
N ALA A 43 -1.16 10.28 -5.59
CA ALA A 43 -0.18 9.75 -6.51
C ALA A 43 -0.14 10.52 -7.85
N GLU A 44 -1.30 10.87 -8.40
CA GLU A 44 -1.40 11.66 -9.63
C GLU A 44 -0.79 13.06 -9.47
N ILE A 45 -1.00 13.71 -8.32
CA ILE A 45 -0.40 15.02 -8.03
C ILE A 45 1.14 14.90 -8.00
N GLN A 46 1.68 13.88 -7.33
CA GLN A 46 3.13 13.67 -7.27
C GLN A 46 3.74 13.26 -8.62
N ALA A 47 3.00 12.52 -9.44
CA ALA A 47 3.42 12.14 -10.78
C ALA A 47 3.73 13.37 -11.66
N SER A 48 2.93 14.44 -11.53
CA SER A 48 3.18 15.72 -12.25
C SER A 48 4.51 16.40 -11.90
N GLN A 49 5.17 15.94 -10.84
CA GLN A 49 6.47 16.43 -10.36
C GLN A 49 7.61 15.42 -10.64
N GLY A 50 7.37 14.37 -11.44
CA GLY A 50 8.37 13.36 -11.75
C GLY A 50 8.55 12.27 -10.69
N VAL A 51 7.61 12.15 -9.75
CA VAL A 51 7.72 11.24 -8.60
C VAL A 51 6.80 10.04 -8.77
N ASP A 52 7.37 8.83 -8.70
CA ASP A 52 6.61 7.58 -8.59
C ASP A 52 6.26 7.34 -7.12
N SER A 53 5.18 8.00 -6.67
CA SER A 53 4.72 7.94 -5.28
C SER A 53 4.39 6.52 -4.81
N TRP A 54 4.14 5.59 -5.73
CA TRP A 54 3.88 4.20 -5.36
C TRP A 54 5.11 3.55 -4.72
N LEU A 55 6.30 3.97 -5.13
CA LEU A 55 7.55 3.48 -4.55
C LEU A 55 7.73 3.88 -3.08
N SER A 56 7.13 5.00 -2.64
CA SER A 56 7.25 5.40 -1.23
C SER A 56 6.46 4.50 -0.27
N TYR A 57 5.47 3.73 -0.75
CA TYR A 57 4.83 2.69 0.06
C TYR A 57 5.78 1.52 0.40
N GLY A 58 6.89 1.39 -0.33
CA GLY A 58 7.95 0.43 -0.06
C GLY A 58 7.44 -1.00 0.08
N VAL A 59 7.79 -1.65 1.18
CA VAL A 59 7.39 -3.03 1.49
C VAL A 59 5.86 -3.25 1.52
N TYR A 60 5.06 -2.18 1.71
CA TYR A 60 3.60 -2.25 1.67
C TYR A 60 3.01 -2.20 0.26
N LEU A 61 3.77 -1.78 -0.77
CA LEU A 61 3.24 -1.61 -2.12
C LEU A 61 2.53 -2.87 -2.65
N PRO A 62 3.08 -4.09 -2.48
CA PRO A 62 2.39 -5.31 -2.90
C PRO A 62 1.00 -5.50 -2.25
N ALA A 63 0.88 -5.23 -0.94
CA ALA A 63 -0.39 -5.33 -0.22
C ALA A 63 -1.39 -4.25 -0.66
N VAL A 64 -0.92 -3.01 -0.84
CA VAL A 64 -1.74 -1.90 -1.36
C VAL A 64 -2.29 -2.23 -2.74
N GLU A 65 -1.44 -2.70 -3.64
CA GLU A 65 -1.85 -3.03 -5.01
C GLU A 65 -2.84 -4.21 -5.02
N ARG A 66 -2.67 -5.21 -4.14
CA ARG A 66 -3.63 -6.32 -3.98
C ARG A 66 -5.02 -5.78 -3.62
N ILE A 67 -5.12 -4.92 -2.62
CA ILE A 67 -6.41 -4.34 -2.20
C ILE A 67 -7.05 -3.58 -3.37
N PHE A 68 -6.27 -2.79 -4.11
CA PHE A 68 -6.79 -2.02 -5.25
C PHE A 68 -7.29 -2.92 -6.39
N ALA A 69 -6.57 -4.01 -6.66
CA ALA A 69 -6.89 -5.01 -7.67
C ALA A 69 -8.19 -5.75 -7.32
N LEU A 70 -8.27 -6.32 -6.12
CA LEU A 70 -9.44 -7.08 -5.66
C LEU A 70 -10.68 -6.19 -5.58
N HIS A 71 -10.55 -4.94 -5.10
CA HIS A 71 -11.66 -3.99 -5.07
C HIS A 71 -12.18 -3.64 -6.48
N GLN A 72 -11.32 -3.67 -7.50
CA GLN A 72 -11.70 -3.49 -8.91
C GLN A 72 -12.26 -4.77 -9.57
N GLY A 73 -12.37 -5.87 -8.83
CA GLY A 73 -12.88 -7.14 -9.33
C GLY A 73 -11.84 -8.05 -9.99
N GLU A 74 -10.54 -7.75 -9.87
CA GLU A 74 -9.48 -8.69 -10.24
C GLU A 74 -9.49 -9.86 -9.26
N SER A 75 -9.39 -11.11 -9.75
CA SER A 75 -9.22 -12.28 -8.87
C SER A 75 -7.82 -12.31 -8.28
N GLU A 76 -7.66 -12.95 -7.12
CA GLU A 76 -6.36 -13.09 -6.46
C GLU A 76 -5.32 -13.82 -7.34
N GLU A 77 -5.73 -14.85 -8.08
CA GLU A 77 -4.86 -15.60 -8.99
C GLU A 77 -4.35 -14.71 -10.13
N ALA A 78 -5.23 -13.88 -10.71
CA ALA A 78 -4.87 -12.94 -11.76
C ALA A 78 -3.89 -11.88 -11.25
N PHE A 79 -4.12 -11.35 -10.03
CA PHE A 79 -3.22 -10.39 -9.40
C PHE A 79 -1.80 -10.95 -9.26
N TYR A 80 -1.64 -12.17 -8.72
CA TYR A 80 -0.31 -12.77 -8.56
C TYR A 80 0.31 -13.18 -9.90
N ALA A 81 -0.48 -13.63 -10.87
CA ALA A 81 0.01 -13.94 -12.22
C ALA A 81 0.55 -12.69 -12.93
N ARG A 82 -0.13 -11.55 -12.77
CA ARG A 82 0.25 -10.27 -13.38
C ARG A 82 1.46 -9.64 -12.68
N THR A 83 1.39 -9.50 -11.36
CA THR A 83 2.38 -8.72 -10.59
C THR A 83 3.61 -9.52 -10.23
N GLN A 84 3.49 -10.84 -10.09
CA GLN A 84 4.53 -11.75 -9.62
C GLN A 84 5.08 -11.41 -8.23
N TYR A 85 4.33 -10.66 -7.41
CA TYR A 85 4.75 -10.35 -6.05
C TYR A 85 4.86 -11.62 -5.19
N PRO A 86 5.84 -11.68 -4.27
CA PRO A 86 5.95 -12.77 -3.30
C PRO A 86 4.75 -12.75 -2.36
N LYS A 87 4.03 -13.89 -2.27
CA LYS A 87 2.81 -14.01 -1.46
C LYS A 87 3.10 -13.80 0.03
N ASP A 88 4.25 -14.28 0.52
CA ASP A 88 4.68 -14.09 1.91
C ASP A 88 4.87 -12.60 2.28
N ILE A 89 5.36 -11.77 1.36
CA ILE A 89 5.46 -10.32 1.56
C ILE A 89 4.07 -9.69 1.58
N VAL A 90 3.22 -10.02 0.61
CA VAL A 90 1.84 -9.49 0.55
C VAL A 90 1.07 -9.82 1.83
N ASP A 91 1.16 -11.07 2.29
CA ASP A 91 0.49 -11.56 3.49
C ASP A 91 1.06 -10.90 4.75
N ALA A 92 2.39 -10.73 4.84
CA ALA A 92 3.03 -10.09 6.00
C ALA A 92 2.62 -8.63 6.21
N TYR A 93 2.31 -7.90 5.13
CA TYR A 93 1.91 -6.49 5.19
C TYR A 93 0.41 -6.25 5.02
N THR A 94 -0.39 -7.31 5.05
CA THR A 94 -1.86 -7.24 5.02
C THR A 94 -2.41 -7.55 6.41
N ILE A 95 -3.36 -6.73 6.89
CA ILE A 95 -4.19 -7.07 8.05
C ILE A 95 -5.43 -7.81 7.51
N PRO A 96 -5.60 -9.11 7.79
CA PRO A 96 -6.72 -9.89 7.25
C PRO A 96 -8.07 -9.26 7.57
N ASP A 97 -8.96 -9.21 6.59
CA ASP A 97 -10.32 -8.63 6.69
C ASP A 97 -10.38 -7.13 7.05
N HIS A 98 -9.24 -6.44 7.07
CA HIS A 98 -9.09 -5.04 7.46
C HIS A 98 -8.30 -4.25 6.40
N ASP A 99 -8.85 -4.18 5.19
CA ASP A 99 -8.23 -3.50 4.05
C ASP A 99 -7.97 -2.01 4.35
N ILE A 100 -8.92 -1.31 4.98
CA ILE A 100 -8.75 0.11 5.34
C ILE A 100 -7.61 0.26 6.35
N ALA A 101 -7.54 -0.58 7.39
CA ALA A 101 -6.43 -0.56 8.33
C ALA A 101 -5.08 -0.81 7.64
N THR A 102 -5.03 -1.73 6.67
CA THR A 102 -3.84 -2.01 5.85
C THR A 102 -3.41 -0.77 5.04
N LEU A 103 -4.36 -0.10 4.38
CA LEU A 103 -4.08 1.12 3.61
C LEU A 103 -3.63 2.28 4.52
N ILE A 104 -4.20 2.42 5.72
CA ILE A 104 -3.77 3.41 6.71
C ILE A 104 -2.34 3.12 7.19
N ALA A 105 -2.01 1.85 7.45
CA ALA A 105 -0.66 1.45 7.81
C ALA A 105 0.35 1.81 6.70
N ALA A 106 0.01 1.51 5.45
CA ALA A 106 0.80 1.83 4.29
C ALA A 106 0.98 3.35 4.09
N ASP A 107 -0.07 4.15 4.26
CA ASP A 107 0.01 5.62 4.15
C ASP A 107 0.92 6.22 5.24
N LYS A 108 0.78 5.76 6.48
CA LYS A 108 1.66 6.19 7.58
C LYS A 108 3.11 5.85 7.27
N TYR A 109 3.37 4.68 6.69
CA TYR A 109 4.69 4.25 6.28
C TYR A 109 5.28 5.11 5.15
N SER A 110 4.46 5.36 4.13
CA SER A 110 4.81 6.18 2.97
C SER A 110 5.24 7.59 3.39
N ARG A 111 4.54 8.20 4.35
CA ARG A 111 4.91 9.53 4.89
C ARG A 111 6.27 9.52 5.61
N ILE A 112 6.58 8.48 6.38
CA ILE A 112 7.89 8.34 7.04
C ILE A 112 8.99 8.23 5.97
N HIS A 113 8.78 7.40 4.95
CA HIS A 113 9.72 7.23 3.85
C HIS A 113 9.95 8.53 3.08
N GLN A 114 8.90 9.26 2.74
CA GLN A 114 9.00 10.54 2.03
C GLN A 114 9.81 11.60 2.80
N GLN A 115 9.91 11.49 4.13
CA GLN A 115 10.70 12.41 4.96
C GLN A 115 12.17 11.99 5.09
N GLN A 116 12.47 10.70 4.93
CA GLN A 116 13.77 10.12 5.30
C GLN A 116 14.57 9.59 4.10
N MET A 117 13.89 9.27 3.00
CA MET A 117 14.48 8.59 1.86
C MET A 117 14.40 9.46 0.60
N PRO A 118 15.35 9.32 -0.34
CA PRO A 118 15.23 9.93 -1.66
C PRO A 118 13.94 9.50 -2.36
N VAL A 119 13.35 10.41 -3.14
CA VAL A 119 12.22 10.08 -4.02
C VAL A 119 12.60 8.93 -4.96
N ASN A 120 11.61 8.13 -5.34
CA ASN A 120 11.77 7.00 -6.26
C ASN A 120 12.71 5.88 -5.74
N THR A 121 12.95 5.80 -4.43
CA THR A 121 13.65 4.65 -3.82
C THR A 121 12.82 3.38 -4.01
N SER A 122 13.39 2.35 -4.66
CA SER A 122 12.70 1.08 -4.95
C SER A 122 13.15 -0.10 -4.09
N LEU A 123 14.34 -0.04 -3.50
CA LEU A 123 14.91 -1.11 -2.70
C LEU A 123 14.58 -0.91 -1.22
N TRP A 124 13.90 -1.87 -0.60
CA TRP A 124 13.41 -1.77 0.78
C TRP A 124 13.79 -3.00 1.60
N SER A 125 14.27 -2.78 2.83
CA SER A 125 14.61 -3.85 3.76
C SER A 125 13.35 -4.45 4.41
N LEU A 126 13.22 -5.76 4.31
CA LEU A 126 12.17 -6.58 4.95
C LEU A 126 12.54 -7.01 6.37
N ASN A 127 13.85 -7.01 6.69
CA ASN A 127 14.36 -7.32 8.03
C ASN A 127 15.72 -6.66 8.33
N ASP A 128 16.30 -7.02 9.47
CA ASP A 128 17.64 -6.58 9.91
C ASP A 128 18.79 -7.45 9.37
N GLU A 129 18.48 -8.56 8.69
CA GLU A 129 19.43 -9.55 8.16
C GLU A 129 19.67 -9.36 6.65
N ASP A 130 19.48 -8.14 6.16
CA ASP A 130 19.65 -7.76 4.75
C ASP A 130 18.66 -8.40 3.74
N LEU A 131 17.57 -9.00 4.21
CA LEU A 131 16.46 -9.40 3.32
C LEU A 131 15.80 -8.13 2.76
N LYS A 132 15.66 -8.07 1.43
CA LYS A 132 15.18 -6.89 0.71
C LYS A 132 14.19 -7.27 -0.39
N ILE A 133 13.38 -6.29 -0.79
CA ILE A 133 12.57 -6.31 -2.00
C ILE A 133 12.97 -5.11 -2.86
N ASP A 134 13.27 -5.33 -4.14
CA ASP A 134 13.35 -4.25 -5.13
C ASP A 134 12.04 -4.17 -5.90
N LEU A 135 11.32 -3.07 -5.74
CA LEU A 135 10.05 -2.87 -6.43
C LEU A 135 10.20 -2.73 -7.95
N GLN A 136 11.41 -2.52 -8.47
CA GLN A 136 11.66 -2.51 -9.92
C GLN A 136 11.73 -3.92 -10.53
N ASP A 137 11.90 -4.97 -9.71
CA ASP A 137 11.87 -6.36 -10.18
C ASP A 137 10.46 -6.80 -10.63
N PHE A 138 9.42 -5.99 -10.32
CA PHE A 138 8.02 -6.25 -10.67
C PHE A 138 7.56 -5.28 -11.76
N PRO A 139 7.79 -5.57 -13.05
CA PRO A 139 7.55 -4.61 -14.14
C PRO A 139 6.08 -4.23 -14.31
N HIS A 140 5.15 -5.09 -13.87
CA HIS A 140 3.70 -4.94 -13.96
C HIS A 140 3.05 -4.40 -12.69
N ARG A 141 3.84 -3.91 -11.73
CA ARG A 141 3.31 -3.16 -10.59
C ARG A 141 2.58 -1.90 -11.01
N ILE A 142 1.78 -1.37 -10.10
CA ILE A 142 1.25 -0.01 -10.21
C ILE A 142 2.39 1.01 -10.25
N LYS A 143 2.31 1.93 -11.21
CA LYS A 143 3.30 2.96 -11.50
C LYS A 143 2.61 4.31 -11.67
N ALA A 144 3.29 5.36 -11.26
CA ALA A 144 2.83 6.71 -11.52
C ALA A 144 2.92 6.99 -13.03
N LYS A 145 2.00 7.81 -13.54
CA LYS A 145 2.02 8.30 -14.92
C LYS A 145 2.86 9.58 -14.96
N ILE A 146 4.16 9.41 -14.95
CA ILE A 146 5.16 10.49 -15.03
C ILE A 146 5.32 10.96 -16.47
#